data_AF-A0A642PPG6-F1
#
_entry.id   AF-A0A642PPG6-F1
#
_cell.length_a   1.000
_cell.length_b   1.000
_cell.length_c   1.000
_cell.angle_alpha   90.00
_cell.angle_beta   90.00
_cell.angle_gamma   90.00
#
_symmetry.space_group_name_H-M   'P 1'
#
loop_
_entity.id
_entity.type
_entity.pdbx_description
1 polymer ?
#
loop_
_entity_poly.entity_id
_entity_poly.type
_entity_poly.pdbx_seq_one_letter_code
_entity_poly.pdbx_strand_id
1 'polypeptide(L)' 'NSQFKQVEGKIVYKKIEEDAKMKEIEFKNAYIVYYKETLDVNNDVPMTIALTFSAELINVGNAALDNRWPKN' A
#
# COMPACT_ATOMS: atom_id res chain seq x y z
N ASN A 1 17.02 5.85 -14.10
CA ASN A 1 16.23 5.16 -15.14
C ASN A 1 15.32 4.04 -14.57
N SER A 2 14.59 4.26 -13.45
CA SER A 2 13.52 3.35 -12.94
C SER A 2 12.69 3.93 -11.76
N GLN A 3 12.73 5.25 -11.51
CA GLN A 3 11.98 5.90 -10.41
C GLN A 3 10.46 5.88 -10.63
N PHE A 4 10.01 5.64 -11.87
CA PHE A 4 8.59 5.66 -12.26
C PHE A 4 8.09 4.27 -12.69
N LYS A 5 8.56 3.20 -12.05
CA LYS A 5 7.95 1.90 -12.29
C LYS A 5 6.62 1.84 -11.55
N GLN A 6 5.56 1.62 -12.32
CA GLN A 6 4.24 1.30 -11.81
C GLN A 6 4.34 -0.03 -11.05
N VAL A 7 3.89 -0.02 -9.81
CA VAL A 7 3.76 -1.21 -8.99
C VAL A 7 2.28 -1.52 -8.81
N GLU A 8 1.95 -2.79 -8.95
CA GLU A 8 0.66 -3.34 -8.58
C GLU A 8 0.89 -4.34 -7.46
N GLY A 9 -0.06 -4.43 -6.54
CA GLY A 9 0.10 -5.28 -5.38
C GLY A 9 -1.14 -5.30 -4.51
N LYS A 10 -1.05 -6.10 -3.45
CA LYS A 10 -2.12 -6.23 -2.48
C LYS A 10 -1.62 -6.35 -1.06
N ILE A 11 -2.38 -5.75 -0.15
CA ILE A 11 -2.19 -5.82 1.29
C ILE A 11 -3.33 -6.67 1.84
N VAL A 12 -2.97 -7.83 2.40
CA VAL A 12 -3.93 -8.76 3.01
C VAL A 12 -3.79 -8.69 4.51
N TYR A 13 -4.81 -8.18 5.19
CA TYR A 13 -4.94 -8.26 6.63
C TYR A 13 -5.50 -9.63 6.97
N LYS A 14 -4.70 -10.43 7.68
CA LYS A 14 -5.11 -11.73 8.22
C LYS A 14 -5.70 -11.55 9.63
N LYS A 15 -6.59 -12.45 10.02
CA LYS A 15 -7.01 -12.54 11.43
C LYS A 15 -5.87 -13.09 12.28
N ILE A 16 -5.86 -12.73 13.57
CA ILE A 16 -4.81 -13.15 14.51
C ILE A 16 -4.92 -14.66 14.81
N GLU A 17 -6.14 -15.21 14.78
CA GLU A 17 -6.43 -16.58 15.25
C GLU A 17 -6.68 -17.59 14.13
N GLU A 18 -7.03 -17.14 12.92
CA GLU A 18 -7.28 -17.99 11.76
C GLU A 18 -6.49 -17.45 10.56
N ASP A 19 -5.98 -18.34 9.69
CA ASP A 19 -5.39 -17.99 8.39
C ASP A 19 -6.43 -17.50 7.36
N ALA A 20 -7.54 -16.94 7.86
CA ALA A 20 -8.60 -16.33 7.11
C ALA A 20 -8.28 -14.86 6.82
N LYS A 21 -8.57 -14.44 5.59
CA LYS A 21 -8.43 -13.05 5.14
C LYS A 21 -9.53 -12.21 5.78
N MET A 22 -9.15 -11.17 6.51
CA MET A 22 -10.08 -10.22 7.10
C MET A 22 -10.38 -9.06 6.14
N LYS A 23 -9.33 -8.49 5.54
CA LYS A 23 -9.45 -7.36 4.60
C LYS A 23 -8.37 -7.44 3.55
N GLU A 24 -8.74 -7.19 2.29
CA GLU A 24 -7.81 -7.14 1.16
C GLU A 24 -7.89 -5.74 0.55
N ILE A 25 -6.72 -5.11 0.42
CA ILE A 25 -6.54 -3.84 -0.29
C ILE A 25 -5.68 -4.14 -1.50
N GLU A 26 -6.23 -3.98 -2.69
CA GLU A 26 -5.49 -4.10 -3.95
C GLU A 26 -5.23 -2.71 -4.51
N PHE A 27 -4.03 -2.45 -5.00
CA PHE A 27 -3.69 -1.20 -5.67
C PHE A 27 -3.12 -1.51 -7.05
N LYS A 28 -3.56 -0.74 -8.05
CA LYS A 28 -3.10 -0.83 -9.44
C LYS A 28 -2.51 0.51 -9.89
N ASN A 29 -1.52 0.43 -10.77
CA ASN A 29 -0.78 1.58 -11.31
C ASN A 29 -0.29 2.53 -10.20
N ALA A 30 0.32 1.98 -9.14
CA ALA A 30 0.82 2.76 -8.03
C ALA A 30 2.27 3.18 -8.22
N TYR A 31 2.62 4.36 -7.71
CA TYR A 31 4.00 4.87 -7.69
C TYR A 31 4.43 5.13 -6.27
N ILE A 32 5.69 4.83 -5.95
CA ILE A 32 6.27 5.18 -4.65
C ILE A 32 6.62 6.67 -4.69
N VAL A 33 5.87 7.48 -3.94
CA VAL A 33 6.10 8.92 -3.82
C VAL A 33 6.95 9.27 -2.61
N TYR A 34 7.02 8.37 -1.63
CA TYR A 34 7.82 8.55 -0.43
C TYR A 34 8.37 7.22 0.07
N TYR A 35 9.63 7.26 0.47
CA TYR A 35 10.36 6.17 1.10
C TYR A 35 11.19 6.75 2.24
N LYS A 36 10.99 6.26 3.46
CA LYS A 36 11.84 6.57 4.61
C LYS A 36 12.03 5.32 5.45
N GLU A 37 13.28 4.99 5.73
CA GLU A 37 13.65 3.97 6.68
C GLU A 37 14.24 4.65 7.92
N THR A 38 13.87 4.18 9.10
CA THR A 38 14.36 4.70 10.38
C THR A 38 14.73 3.52 11.26
N LEU A 39 15.95 3.55 11.78
CA LEU A 39 16.49 2.55 12.69
C LEU A 39 16.76 3.22 14.04
N ASP A 40 16.09 2.75 15.08
CA ASP A 40 16.17 3.31 16.43
C ASP A 40 16.38 2.18 17.43
N VAL A 41 17.62 2.02 17.88
CA VAL A 41 18.05 0.93 18.78
C VAL A 41 17.49 1.04 20.20
N ASN A 42 16.91 2.18 20.57
CA ASN A 42 16.38 2.42 21.91
C ASN A 42 14.85 2.29 21.97
N ASN A 43 14.20 2.13 20.82
CA ASN A 43 12.76 2.02 20.72
C ASN A 43 12.31 0.56 20.67
N ASP A 44 11.08 0.31 21.10
CA ASP A 44 10.48 -1.03 21.13
C ASP A 44 10.33 -1.65 19.72
N VAL A 45 10.32 -0.79 18.69
CA VAL A 45 10.34 -1.17 17.28
C VAL A 45 11.65 -0.67 16.65
N PRO A 46 12.69 -1.53 16.55
CA PRO A 46 14.03 -1.11 16.19
C PRO A 46 14.21 -0.68 14.72
N MET A 47 13.28 -1.06 13.84
CA MET A 47 13.31 -0.72 12.43
C MET A 47 11.90 -0.42 11.94
N THR A 48 11.71 0.76 11.38
CA THR A 48 10.44 1.18 10.78
C THR A 48 10.68 1.66 9.36
N ILE A 49 9.94 1.09 8.41
CA ILE A 49 9.96 1.49 7.01
C ILE A 49 8.62 2.15 6.68
N ALA A 50 8.66 3.44 6.36
CA ALA A 50 7.52 4.22 5.92
C ALA A 50 7.54 4.35 4.38
N LEU A 51 6.52 3.78 3.75
CA LEU A 51 6.30 3.81 2.30
C LEU A 51 5.00 4.54 2.01
N THR A 52 5.00 5.45 1.03
CA THR A 52 3.76 6.04 0.53
C THR A 52 3.61 5.74 -0.95
N PHE A 53 2.49 5.09 -1.29
CA PHE A 53 2.11 4.76 -2.64
C PHE A 53 1.01 5.71 -3.10
N SER A 54 1.16 6.27 -4.29
CA SER A 54 0.11 6.99 -5.01
C SER A 54 -0.43 6.09 -6.11
N ALA A 55 -1.63 5.55 -5.93
CA ALA A 55 -2.28 4.63 -6.86
C ALA A 55 -3.38 5.32 -7.68
N GLU A 56 -3.55 4.87 -8.93
CA GLU A 56 -4.67 5.29 -9.78
C GLU A 56 -5.97 4.62 -9.35
N LEU A 57 -5.89 3.32 -9.04
CA LEU A 57 -7.03 2.51 -8.59
C LEU A 57 -6.66 1.80 -7.29
N ILE A 58 -7.53 1.91 -6.29
CA ILE A 58 -7.44 1.18 -5.02
C ILE A 58 -8.76 0.44 -4.79
N ASN A 59 -8.73 -0.88 -4.76
CA ASN A 59 -9.86 -1.71 -4.39
C ASN A 59 -9.72 -2.13 -2.93
N VAL A 60 -10.77 -1.89 -2.14
CA VAL A 60 -10.85 -2.25 -0.73
C VAL A 60 -12.09 -3.13 -0.54
N GLY A 61 -11.90 -4.45 -0.59
CA GLY A 61 -13.03 -5.39 -0.60
C GLY A 61 -13.97 -5.11 -1.79
N ASN A 62 -15.21 -4.69 -1.51
CA ASN A 62 -16.22 -4.36 -2.53
C ASN A 62 -16.20 -2.88 -2.96
N ALA A 63 -15.41 -2.02 -2.32
CA ALA A 63 -15.30 -0.62 -2.69
C ALA A 63 -14.13 -0.41 -3.64
N ALA A 64 -14.32 0.34 -4.72
CA ALA A 64 -13.26 0.76 -5.63
C ALA A 64 -13.11 2.28 -5.56
N LEU A 65 -11.90 2.74 -5.27
CA LEU A 65 -11.49 4.13 -5.40
C LEU A 65 -10.76 4.27 -6.74
N ASP A 66 -11.34 5.03 -7.65
CA ASP A 66 -10.75 5.39 -8.93
C ASP A 66 -10.48 6.90 -8.93
N ASN A 67 -9.20 7.27 -9.05
CA ASN A 67 -8.78 8.68 -9.06
C ASN A 67 -8.95 9.35 -10.43
N ARG A 68 -9.49 8.65 -11.44
CA ARG A 68 -9.85 9.27 -12.72
C ARG A 68 -11.06 10.17 -12.50
N TRP A 69 -10.84 11.48 -12.56
CA TRP A 69 -11.92 12.45 -12.70
C TRP A 69 -12.73 12.13 -13.96
N PRO A 70 -14.07 12.30 -13.94
CA PRO A 70 -14.87 12.12 -15.14
C PRO A 70 -14.32 13.02 -16.24
N LYS A 71 -13.83 12.41 -17.32
CA LYS A 71 -13.51 13.13 -18.54
C LYS A 71 -14.85 13.55 -19.14
N ASN A 72 -15.09 14.86 -19.15
CA ASN A 72 -16.15 15.47 -19.95
C ASN A 72 -16.03 15.04 -21.42
#